data_AF-W4QNZ1-F1
#
_entry.id   AF-W4QNZ1-F1
#
_cell.length_a   1.000
_cell.length_b   1.000
_cell.length_c   1.000
_cell.angle_alpha   90.00
_cell.angle_beta   90.00
_cell.angle_gamma   90.00
#
_symmetry.space_group_name_H-M   'P 1'
#
loop_
_entity.id
_entity.type
_entity.pdbx_description
1 polymer ?
#
loop_
_entity_poly.entity_id
_entity_poly.type
_entity_poly.pdbx_seq_one_letter_code
_entity_poly.pdbx_strand_id
1 'polypeptide(L)'
;MHDKRGYKKHPHFQLGLFDDHVFIWFALIYEAPNKTAIAHSLLDNLNLITDLPANFVISLDHMKKDATPLAEKSKEDVKADLQRLRDVKKAEFLVGRHLQPNDPILKDGQALANFTRETYEQLLPLYRLSMS
;
A
#
# COMPACT_ATOMS: atom_id res chain seq x y z
N MET A 1 -20.09 -8.12 -2.96
CA MET A 1 -20.81 -6.84 -3.04
C MET A 1 -19.85 -5.81 -3.63
N HIS A 2 -20.07 -5.34 -4.85
CA HIS A 2 -19.30 -4.24 -5.46
C HIS A 2 -20.17 -2.98 -5.37
N ASP A 3 -19.79 -2.06 -4.49
CA ASP A 3 -20.52 -0.79 -4.33
C ASP A 3 -20.06 0.20 -5.42
N LYS A 4 -21.01 0.65 -6.25
CA LYS A 4 -20.79 1.66 -7.31
C LYS A 4 -20.49 3.06 -6.76
N ARG A 5 -20.55 3.28 -5.43
CA ARG A 5 -20.41 4.60 -4.78
C ARG A 5 -19.11 4.85 -4.00
N GLY A 6 -18.06 4.03 -4.13
CA GLY A 6 -16.70 4.50 -3.82
C GLY A 6 -15.76 3.43 -3.29
N TYR A 7 -14.92 2.89 -4.18
CA TYR A 7 -13.75 2.06 -3.81
C TYR A 7 -12.87 2.71 -2.73
N LYS A 8 -12.87 4.05 -2.65
CA LYS A 8 -12.15 4.84 -1.65
C LYS A 8 -12.48 4.51 -0.21
N LYS A 9 -13.68 3.99 0.08
CA LYS A 9 -14.11 3.68 1.45
C LYS A 9 -13.59 2.35 1.98
N HIS A 10 -12.90 1.57 1.15
CA HIS A 10 -12.42 0.25 1.51
C HIS A 10 -10.93 0.13 1.26
N PRO A 11 -10.23 -0.80 1.95
CA PRO A 11 -8.93 -1.26 1.51
C PRO A 11 -8.99 -1.61 0.03
N HIS A 12 -8.10 -1.06 -0.79
CA HIS A 12 -8.14 -1.28 -2.23
C HIS A 12 -6.74 -1.26 -2.86
N PHE A 13 -6.67 -1.82 -4.06
CA PHE A 13 -5.47 -1.79 -4.87
C PHE A 13 -5.52 -0.62 -5.86
N GLN A 14 -4.36 -0.07 -6.17
CA GLN A 14 -4.20 0.99 -7.17
C GLN A 14 -3.06 0.61 -8.12
N LEU A 15 -3.23 0.93 -9.39
CA LEU A 15 -2.18 1.01 -10.40
C LEU A 15 -2.37 2.35 -11.09
N GLY A 16 -1.35 3.20 -11.09
CA GLY A 16 -1.44 4.53 -11.64
C GLY A 16 -0.08 5.11 -11.97
N LEU A 17 -0.08 6.37 -12.37
CA LEU A 17 1.12 7.09 -12.78
C LEU A 17 1.11 8.49 -12.17
N PHE A 18 2.26 8.89 -11.64
CA PHE A 18 2.64 10.28 -11.50
C PHE A 18 3.42 10.71 -12.76
N ASP A 19 3.83 11.96 -12.83
CA ASP A 19 4.71 12.48 -13.89
C ASP A 19 6.12 11.89 -13.85
N ASP A 20 6.56 11.37 -12.70
CA ASP A 20 7.91 10.86 -12.46
C ASP A 20 8.01 9.35 -12.21
N HIS A 21 6.91 8.61 -12.01
CA HIS A 21 6.92 7.15 -11.86
C HIS A 21 5.54 6.51 -12.03
N VAL A 22 5.53 5.19 -12.27
CA VAL A 22 4.34 4.33 -12.12
C VAL A 22 4.30 3.80 -10.70
N PHE A 23 3.11 3.76 -10.09
CA PHE A 23 2.89 3.25 -8.75
C PHE A 23 1.89 2.10 -8.73
N ILE A 24 2.14 1.13 -7.85
CA ILE A 24 1.27 -0.01 -7.57
C ILE A 24 1.08 -0.08 -6.05
N TRP A 25 -0.13 0.18 -5.56
CA TRP A 25 -0.42 0.29 -4.13
C TRP A 25 -1.42 -0.74 -3.65
N PHE A 26 -1.26 -1.14 -2.39
CA PHE A 26 -2.38 -1.40 -1.48
C PHE A 26 -2.57 -0.15 -0.60
N ALA A 27 -3.79 0.38 -0.56
CA ALA A 27 -4.10 1.66 0.07
C ALA A 27 -5.18 1.54 1.16
N LEU A 28 -4.88 2.11 2.32
CA LEU A 28 -5.78 2.36 3.44
C LEU A 28 -5.93 3.87 3.62
N ILE A 29 -7.00 4.44 3.07
CA ILE A 29 -7.26 5.89 3.14
C ILE A 29 -8.27 6.23 4.24
N TYR A 30 -8.32 7.52 4.62
CA TYR A 30 -9.05 7.99 5.80
C TYR A 30 -10.58 7.77 5.76
N GLU A 31 -11.15 7.47 4.59
CA GLU A 31 -12.59 7.20 4.43
C GLU A 31 -13.01 5.79 4.85
N ALA A 32 -12.05 4.93 5.25
CA ALA A 32 -12.32 3.58 5.72
C ALA A 32 -13.02 3.60 7.10
N PRO A 33 -14.27 3.12 7.23
CA PRO A 33 -15.03 3.21 8.48
C PRO A 33 -14.43 2.38 9.62
N ASN A 34 -13.67 1.33 9.31
CA ASN A 34 -13.07 0.40 10.28
C ASN A 34 -11.54 0.59 10.43
N LYS A 35 -11.01 1.77 10.08
CA LYS A 35 -9.56 2.02 10.02
C LYS A 35 -8.80 1.67 11.31
N THR A 36 -9.37 1.97 12.47
CA THR A 36 -8.78 1.64 13.77
C THR A 36 -8.65 0.12 13.99
N ALA A 37 -9.69 -0.65 13.65
CA ALA A 37 -9.67 -2.11 13.78
C ALA A 37 -8.71 -2.76 12.78
N ILE A 38 -8.66 -2.24 11.55
CA ILE A 38 -7.69 -2.65 10.53
C ILE A 38 -6.27 -2.40 11.02
N ALA A 39 -6.00 -1.19 11.53
CA ALA A 39 -4.68 -0.85 12.06
C ALA A 39 -4.25 -1.75 13.22
N HIS A 40 -5.16 -2.09 14.13
CA HIS A 40 -4.88 -3.08 15.18
C HIS A 40 -4.52 -4.44 14.62
N SER A 41 -5.30 -4.95 13.67
CA SER A 41 -5.05 -6.25 13.05
C SER A 41 -3.67 -6.28 12.36
N LEU A 42 -3.32 -5.20 11.66
CA LEU A 42 -2.00 -5.05 11.03
C LEU A 42 -0.86 -4.92 12.05
N LEU A 43 -1.08 -4.23 13.17
CA LEU A 43 -0.10 -4.15 14.26
C LEU A 43 0.18 -5.51 14.89
N ASP A 44 -0.85 -6.35 15.04
CA ASP A 44 -0.73 -7.71 15.56
C ASP A 44 -0.04 -8.67 14.56
N ASN A 45 0.01 -8.29 13.28
CA ASN A 45 0.60 -9.06 12.17
C ASN A 45 1.66 -8.26 11.41
N LEU A 46 2.46 -7.47 12.14
CA LEU A 46 3.41 -6.51 11.58
C LEU A 46 4.40 -7.13 10.58
N ASN A 47 4.73 -8.40 10.77
CA ASN A 47 5.62 -9.17 9.90
C ASN A 47 5.10 -9.29 8.45
N LEU A 48 3.78 -9.22 8.23
CA LEU A 48 3.20 -9.18 6.89
C LEU A 48 3.65 -7.96 6.07
N ILE A 49 4.13 -6.90 6.74
CA ILE A 49 4.69 -5.71 6.11
C ILE A 49 6.22 -5.75 6.18
N THR A 50 6.81 -6.03 7.35
CA THR A 50 8.27 -5.96 7.52
C THR A 50 9.04 -7.03 6.76
N ASP A 51 8.38 -8.14 6.41
CA ASP A 51 9.00 -9.25 5.67
C ASP A 51 8.81 -9.10 4.15
N LEU A 52 8.15 -8.03 3.68
CA LEU A 52 8.03 -7.73 2.25
C LEU A 52 9.42 -7.46 1.64
N PRO A 53 9.61 -7.72 0.34
CA PRO A 53 10.88 -7.47 -0.33
C PRO A 53 11.35 -6.00 -0.21
N ALA A 54 12.67 -5.82 -0.21
CA ALA A 54 13.33 -4.52 -0.03
C ALA A 54 12.95 -3.44 -1.06
N ASN A 55 12.38 -3.84 -2.21
CA ASN A 55 11.93 -2.93 -3.26
C ASN A 55 10.49 -2.43 -3.06
N PHE A 56 9.85 -2.74 -1.93
CA PHE A 56 8.62 -2.09 -1.50
C PHE A 56 8.91 -0.74 -0.87
N VAL A 57 7.91 0.13 -0.97
CA VAL A 57 7.91 1.49 -0.41
C VAL A 57 6.63 1.69 0.40
N ILE A 58 6.67 2.63 1.35
CA ILE A 58 5.54 3.07 2.16
C ILE A 58 5.27 4.55 1.91
N SER A 59 4.00 4.92 1.72
CA SER A 59 3.55 6.31 1.75
C SER A 59 2.45 6.50 2.80
N LEU A 60 2.45 7.67 3.44
CA LEU A 60 1.45 8.04 4.45
C LEU A 60 0.45 9.10 3.94
N ASP A 61 0.53 9.43 2.64
CA ASP A 61 -0.29 10.45 1.98
C ASP A 61 -0.35 10.16 0.46
N HIS A 62 -1.49 9.68 -0.02
CA HIS A 62 -1.66 9.31 -1.44
C HIS A 62 -1.64 10.51 -2.41
N MET A 63 -1.67 11.74 -1.90
CA MET A 63 -1.56 12.95 -2.72
C MET A 63 -0.10 13.37 -2.95
N LYS A 64 0.86 12.76 -2.23
CA LYS A 64 2.28 13.03 -2.38
C LYS A 64 2.95 11.94 -3.21
N LYS A 65 3.91 12.35 -4.02
CA LYS A 65 4.78 11.45 -4.80
C LYS A 65 5.78 10.72 -3.90
N ASP A 66 6.10 11.32 -2.76
CA ASP A 66 7.10 10.81 -1.82
C ASP A 66 6.64 9.49 -1.20
N ALA A 67 7.53 8.50 -1.22
CA ALA A 67 7.41 7.26 -0.51
C ALA A 67 8.77 6.87 0.07
N THR A 68 8.78 6.25 1.25
CA THR A 68 9.99 5.79 1.91
C THR A 68 10.24 4.32 1.56
N PRO A 69 11.45 3.94 1.11
CA PRO A 69 11.81 2.53 0.95
C PRO A 69 11.57 1.76 2.23
N LEU A 70 10.89 0.62 2.14
CA LEU A 70 10.67 -0.24 3.29
C LEU A 70 11.99 -0.72 3.89
N ALA A 71 13.01 -0.94 3.05
CA ALA A 71 14.36 -1.31 3.47
C ALA A 71 15.04 -0.26 4.36
N GLU A 72 14.59 1.00 4.32
CA GLU A 72 15.10 2.09 5.16
C GLU A 72 14.30 2.25 6.46
N LYS A 73 13.23 1.47 6.64
CA LYS A 73 12.38 1.50 7.84
C LYS A 73 12.71 0.34 8.77
N SER A 74 12.91 0.65 10.04
CA SER A 74 12.92 -0.36 11.10
C SER A 74 11.51 -0.91 11.35
N LYS A 75 11.42 -2.03 12.07
CA LYS A 75 10.14 -2.58 12.53
C LYS A 75 9.38 -1.57 13.38
N GLU A 76 10.08 -0.79 14.19
CA GLU A 76 9.54 0.26 15.04
C GLU A 76 8.97 1.42 14.21
N ASP A 77 9.61 1.78 13.10
CA ASP A 77 9.09 2.81 12.18
C ASP A 77 7.77 2.37 11.53
N VAL A 78 7.70 1.14 11.02
CA VAL A 78 6.46 0.58 10.43
C VAL A 78 5.35 0.51 11.49
N LYS A 79 5.70 0.12 12.72
CA LYS A 79 4.77 0.12 13.85
C LYS A 79 4.23 1.53 14.14
N ALA A 80 5.09 2.54 14.15
CA ALA A 80 4.71 3.93 14.37
C ALA A 80 3.78 4.45 13.26
N ASP A 81 4.04 4.10 12.00
CA ASP A 81 3.19 4.43 10.86
C ASP A 81 1.77 3.86 11.02
N LEU A 82 1.65 2.58 11.43
CA LEU A 82 0.35 1.95 11.69
C LEU A 82 -0.35 2.49 12.96
N GLN A 83 0.38 2.85 14.00
CA GLN A 83 -0.18 3.54 15.16
C GLN A 83 -0.76 4.91 14.76
N ARG A 84 -0.05 5.65 13.89
CA ARG A 84 -0.57 6.90 13.34
C ARG A 84 -1.83 6.67 12.51
N LEU A 85 -1.89 5.61 11.69
CA LEU A 85 -3.09 5.22 10.95
C LEU A 85 -4.28 4.99 11.90
N ARG A 86 -4.06 4.32 13.04
CA ARG A 86 -5.05 4.05 14.07
C ARG A 86 -5.57 5.34 14.74
N ASP A 87 -4.65 6.22 15.13
CA ASP A 87 -4.92 7.33 16.06
C ASP A 87 -5.31 8.64 15.36
N VAL A 88 -4.85 8.86 14.12
CA VAL A 88 -5.09 10.11 13.39
C VAL A 88 -6.19 9.91 12.35
N LYS A 89 -7.32 10.62 12.49
CA LYS A 89 -8.49 10.49 11.61
C LYS A 89 -8.16 10.63 10.12
N LYS A 90 -7.31 11.58 9.73
CA LYS A 90 -6.90 11.82 8.35
C LYS A 90 -5.66 11.04 7.90
N ALA A 91 -5.03 10.25 8.77
CA ALA A 91 -3.87 9.47 8.37
C ALA A 91 -4.26 8.34 7.41
N GLU A 92 -3.32 8.06 6.52
CA GLU A 92 -3.40 7.03 5.50
C GLU A 92 -2.17 6.14 5.60
N PHE A 93 -2.26 4.96 5.00
CA PHE A 93 -1.16 4.03 4.90
C PHE A 93 -1.24 3.34 3.55
N LEU A 94 -0.17 3.47 2.78
CA LEU A 94 0.00 2.85 1.48
C LEU A 94 1.29 2.05 1.49
N VAL A 95 1.24 0.84 0.93
CA VAL A 95 2.42 -0.02 0.76
C VAL A 95 2.37 -0.69 -0.61
N GLY A 96 3.51 -0.73 -1.29
CA GLY A 96 3.53 -1.06 -2.72
C GLY A 96 4.88 -0.88 -3.37
N ARG A 97 4.90 -0.75 -4.69
CA ARG A 97 6.13 -0.65 -5.49
C ARG A 97 6.02 0.42 -6.55
N HIS A 98 7.16 1.03 -6.90
CA HIS A 98 7.28 2.01 -7.97
C HIS A 98 8.11 1.46 -9.13
N LEU A 99 7.81 1.91 -10.35
CA LEU A 99 8.62 1.70 -11.54
C LEU A 99 9.01 3.07 -12.10
N GLN A 100 10.31 3.26 -12.34
CA GLN A 100 10.84 4.49 -12.92
C GLN A 100 10.45 4.59 -14.42
N PRO A 101 10.33 5.80 -15.00
CA PRO A 101 9.84 5.97 -16.38
C PRO A 101 10.69 5.28 -17.44
N ASN A 102 11.96 5.03 -17.14
CA ASN A 102 12.92 4.34 -18.00
C ASN A 102 13.05 2.83 -17.70
N ASP A 103 12.25 2.29 -16.78
CA ASP A 103 12.27 0.87 -16.46
C ASP A 103 11.82 0.05 -17.69
N PRO A 104 12.60 -0.96 -18.13
CA PRO A 104 12.28 -1.76 -19.31
C PRO A 104 10.94 -2.49 -19.18
N ILE A 105 10.47 -2.79 -17.96
CA ILE A 105 9.15 -3.41 -17.72
C ILE A 105 8.03 -2.56 -18.31
N LEU A 106 8.18 -1.23 -18.32
CA LEU A 106 7.16 -0.31 -18.87
C LEU A 106 7.06 -0.35 -20.40
N LYS A 107 8.01 -1.00 -21.09
CA LYS A 107 7.98 -1.19 -22.54
C LYS A 107 7.29 -2.48 -22.97
N ASP A 108 6.95 -3.34 -22.02
CA ASP A 108 6.28 -4.62 -22.25
C ASP A 108 5.02 -4.71 -21.37
N GLY A 109 3.85 -4.67 -22.03
CA GLY A 109 2.57 -4.73 -21.34
C GLY A 109 2.36 -6.04 -20.55
N GLN A 110 2.91 -7.15 -21.02
CA GLN A 110 2.81 -8.43 -20.32
C GLN A 110 3.72 -8.46 -19.10
N ALA A 111 4.93 -7.90 -19.22
CA ALA A 111 5.85 -7.74 -18.09
C ALA A 111 5.23 -6.84 -17.01
N LEU A 112 4.66 -5.69 -17.38
CA LEU A 112 3.97 -4.80 -16.44
C LEU A 112 2.78 -5.48 -15.76
N ALA A 113 1.97 -6.23 -16.52
CA ALA A 113 0.83 -6.96 -15.96
C ALA A 113 1.27 -8.03 -14.96
N ASN A 114 2.34 -8.78 -15.27
CA ASN A 114 2.89 -9.79 -14.37
C ASN A 114 3.48 -9.15 -13.11
N PHE A 115 4.27 -8.08 -13.25
CA PHE A 115 4.83 -7.33 -12.12
C PHE A 115 3.74 -6.78 -11.19
N THR A 116 2.66 -6.24 -11.77
CA THR A 116 1.51 -5.73 -11.01
C THR A 116 0.82 -6.87 -10.26
N ARG A 117 0.57 -8.00 -10.93
CA ARG A 117 -0.04 -9.19 -10.32
C ARG A 117 0.79 -9.70 -9.14
N GLU A 118 2.09 -9.91 -9.33
CA GLU A 118 3.01 -10.37 -8.29
C GLU A 118 3.01 -9.42 -7.08
N THR A 119 2.97 -8.11 -7.34
CA THR A 119 2.89 -7.10 -6.28
C THR A 119 1.59 -7.24 -5.48
N TYR A 120 0.45 -7.42 -6.16
CA TYR A 120 -0.82 -7.64 -5.47
C TYR A 120 -0.87 -8.96 -4.72
N GLU A 121 -0.34 -10.04 -5.26
CA GLU A 121 -0.28 -11.35 -4.61
C GLU A 121 0.47 -11.28 -3.26
N GLN A 122 1.58 -10.55 -3.20
CA GLN A 122 2.33 -10.32 -1.96
C GLN A 122 1.56 -9.44 -0.96
N LEU A 123 0.69 -8.56 -1.44
CA LEU A 123 -0.13 -7.66 -0.61
C LEU A 123 -1.51 -8.25 -0.24
N LEU A 124 -1.91 -9.38 -0.85
CA LEU A 124 -3.19 -10.04 -0.57
C LEU A 124 -3.40 -10.40 0.91
N PRO A 125 -2.39 -10.86 1.69
CA PRO A 125 -2.56 -11.09 3.12
C PRO A 125 -3.03 -9.83 3.87
N LEU A 126 -2.46 -8.66 3.56
CA LEU A 126 -2.86 -7.38 4.15
C LEU A 126 -4.29 -7.02 3.79
N TYR A 127 -4.67 -7.21 2.52
CA TYR A 127 -6.03 -6.98 2.05
C TYR A 127 -7.04 -7.84 2.81
N ARG A 128 -6.79 -9.17 2.91
CA ARG A 128 -7.70 -10.10 3.60
C ARG A 128 -7.88 -9.72 5.07
N LEU A 129 -6.79 -9.39 5.76
CA LEU A 129 -6.81 -8.97 7.15
C LEU A 129 -7.53 -7.63 7.36
N SER A 130 -7.54 -6.77 6.35
CA SER A 130 -8.26 -5.50 6.39
C SER A 130 -9.75 -5.62 6.10
N MET A 131 -10.20 -6.80 5.65
CA MET A 131 -11.59 -7.10 5.29
C MET A 131 -12.30 -8.03 6.28
N SER A 132 -11.58 -8.52 7.30
CA SER A 132 -12.12 -9.40 8.36
C SER A 132 -12.87 -8.65 9.44
#